data_AF-A0A1I8E9C3-F1
#
_entry.id   AF-A0A1I8E9C3-F1
#
_cell.length_a   1.000
_cell.length_b   1.000
_cell.length_c   1.000
_cell.angle_alpha   90.00
_cell.angle_beta   90.00
_cell.angle_gamma   90.00
#
_symmetry.space_group_name_H-M   'P 1'
#
loop_
_entity.id
_entity.type
_entity.pdbx_description
1 polymer ?
#
loop_
_entity_poly.entity_id
_entity_poly.type
_entity_poly.pdbx_seq_one_letter_code
_entity_poly.pdbx_strand_id
1 'polypeptide(L)'
;MAFHVDAMLVKGNWEKLPLGNISLTSSEMIENGERSSLRFKCFIIIQMIFIWTSYTVIVRYSRLSTPKHLQYSSTTVVYLSEIIKMTIALFFVFQINNYNVKEFTKCIKKEYFGKPKDLLKMTFPSIAYALQNNLDFVALSNLNAGIYHVTTQLKVVTTAVFMMIILGRRFSGTRWLSIFLLFGGVAAVELSINERSVREKSDENYLLGLSAVLLTCVTAGFAGVYFEYMLKDGSETPFWIRNLQMYSCGVVSAALGCILSEWNRILTKGFFYGYNSNVIAIILFLSLGGIFISLVMKYLDNLCKSFASAMSIILVVMISHFIFHDVQLNLMFLTGSITVCGAVLLYSSVPE
;
A
#
# COMPACT_ATOMS: atom_id res chain seq x y z
N MET A 1 39.16 9.26 24.31
CA MET A 1 38.35 8.50 23.35
C MET A 1 36.92 8.97 23.52
N ALA A 2 36.62 10.12 22.91
CA ALA A 2 35.39 10.88 23.13
C ALA A 2 34.66 11.02 21.80
N PHE A 3 33.37 10.69 21.82
CA PHE A 3 32.44 10.80 20.71
C PHE A 3 32.28 12.28 20.31
N HIS A 4 32.50 12.57 19.03
CA HIS A 4 32.22 13.85 18.42
C HIS A 4 30.93 13.72 17.60
N VAL A 5 29.87 14.36 18.06
CA VAL A 5 28.64 14.61 17.30
C VAL A 5 28.38 16.10 17.44
N ASP A 6 28.56 16.85 16.36
CA ASP A 6 27.56 17.79 15.82
C ASP A 6 28.18 18.79 14.84
N ALA A 7 27.67 18.78 13.61
CA ALA A 7 27.62 19.94 12.72
C ALA A 7 26.57 19.70 11.62
N MET A 8 25.29 19.94 11.92
CA MET A 8 24.30 20.24 10.90
C MET A 8 24.21 21.76 10.71
N LEU A 9 24.69 22.20 9.54
CA LEU A 9 24.66 23.58 9.07
C LEU A 9 23.26 23.99 8.63
N VAL A 10 22.64 24.92 9.35
CA VAL A 10 21.52 25.74 8.86
C VAL A 10 21.90 27.22 9.02
N LYS A 11 22.14 27.88 7.88
CA LYS A 11 22.11 29.34 7.67
C LYS A 11 23.05 30.21 8.53
N GLY A 12 24.30 30.35 8.08
CA GLY A 12 24.92 31.62 7.67
C GLY A 12 24.89 32.89 8.54
N ASN A 13 24.43 32.92 9.79
CA ASN A 13 24.54 34.08 10.69
C ASN A 13 25.04 33.66 12.08
N TRP A 14 26.17 34.22 12.49
CA TRP A 14 26.72 34.08 13.84
C TRP A 14 25.97 35.01 14.81
N GLU A 15 24.80 34.61 15.29
CA GLU A 15 24.20 35.21 16.47
C GLU A 15 24.35 34.26 17.66
N LYS A 16 25.13 34.72 18.65
CA LYS A 16 25.33 34.05 19.93
C LYS A 16 23.97 33.87 20.62
N LEU A 17 23.56 32.62 20.81
CA LEU A 17 22.47 32.31 21.75
C LEU A 17 22.89 32.75 23.16
N PRO A 18 22.04 33.50 23.90
CA PRO A 18 22.31 33.78 25.30
C PRO A 18 22.27 32.46 26.08
N LEU A 19 23.35 32.21 26.84
CA LEU A 19 23.49 31.11 27.79
C LEU A 19 22.44 31.26 28.91
N GLY A 20 21.22 30.82 28.65
CA GLY A 20 20.18 30.57 29.65
C GLY A 20 19.95 29.07 29.75
N ASN A 21 20.13 28.52 30.94
CA ASN A 21 19.99 27.10 31.29
C ASN A 21 18.77 26.43 30.61
N ILE A 22 19.02 25.67 29.55
CA ILE A 22 18.11 24.61 29.09
C ILE A 22 18.95 23.34 29.05
N SER A 23 19.13 22.73 30.22
CA SER A 23 19.50 21.31 30.31
C SER A 23 18.26 20.50 29.94
N LEU A 24 17.94 20.42 28.64
CA LEU A 24 17.06 19.36 28.15
C LEU A 24 17.75 18.05 28.52
N THR A 25 17.18 17.33 29.48
CA THR A 25 17.73 16.05 29.92
C THR A 25 17.73 15.08 28.74
N SER A 26 18.70 14.17 28.66
CA SER A 26 18.74 13.14 27.61
C SER A 26 17.42 12.38 27.50
N SER A 27 16.73 12.21 28.63
CA SER A 27 15.37 11.67 28.73
C SER A 27 14.33 12.50 27.98
N GLU A 28 14.32 13.84 28.11
CA GLU A 28 13.39 14.72 27.38
C GLU A 28 13.70 14.77 25.88
N MET A 29 14.97 14.62 25.48
CA MET A 29 15.34 14.50 24.06
C MET A 29 14.93 13.15 23.46
N ILE A 30 15.07 12.06 24.22
CA ILE A 30 14.61 10.71 23.83
C ILE A 30 13.08 10.69 23.77
N GLU A 31 12.39 11.23 24.77
CA GLU A 31 10.93 11.29 24.83
C GLU A 31 10.36 12.18 23.72
N ASN A 32 10.96 13.33 23.43
CA ASN A 32 10.57 14.16 22.27
C ASN A 32 10.90 13.49 20.93
N GLY A 33 12.00 12.73 20.84
CA GLY A 33 12.35 11.90 19.69
C GLY A 33 11.35 10.76 19.45
N GLU A 34 10.94 10.06 20.50
CA GLU A 34 9.93 9.00 20.44
C GLU A 34 8.54 9.57 20.14
N ARG A 35 8.17 10.70 20.75
CA ARG A 35 6.87 11.36 20.53
C ARG A 35 6.76 11.95 19.13
N SER A 36 7.85 12.49 18.57
CA SER A 36 7.90 12.95 17.18
C SER A 36 7.84 11.77 16.19
N SER A 37 8.52 10.66 16.50
CA SER A 37 8.43 9.39 15.75
C SER A 37 7.02 8.82 15.75
N LEU A 38 6.33 8.83 16.91
CA LEU A 38 4.95 8.35 17.03
C LEU A 38 3.97 9.25 16.27
N ARG A 39 4.09 10.58 16.39
CA ARG A 39 3.26 11.52 15.62
C ARG A 39 3.42 11.32 14.11
N PHE A 40 4.66 11.10 13.65
CA PHE A 40 4.94 10.82 12.25
C PHE A 40 4.33 9.49 11.78
N LYS A 41 4.47 8.41 12.57
CA LYS A 41 3.85 7.11 12.29
C LYS A 41 2.32 7.20 12.21
N CYS A 42 1.69 7.89 13.16
CA CYS A 42 0.24 8.12 13.15
C CYS A 42 -0.18 8.94 11.93
N PHE A 43 0.57 9.98 11.57
CA PHE A 43 0.31 10.78 10.38
C PHE A 43 0.31 9.92 9.11
N ILE A 44 1.31 9.05 8.93
CA ILE A 44 1.38 8.16 7.76
C ILE A 44 0.14 7.25 7.69
N ILE A 45 -0.26 6.62 8.81
CA ILE A 45 -1.41 5.72 8.84
C ILE A 45 -2.71 6.46 8.54
N ILE A 46 -2.95 7.60 9.19
CA ILE A 46 -4.17 8.40 8.98
C ILE A 46 -4.27 8.84 7.53
N GLN A 47 -3.16 9.31 6.95
CA GLN A 47 -3.15 9.71 5.54
C GLN A 47 -3.35 8.55 4.58
N MET A 48 -2.75 7.38 4.86
CA MET A 48 -3.01 6.18 4.08
C MET A 48 -4.50 5.81 4.10
N ILE A 49 -5.13 5.81 5.27
CA ILE A 49 -6.57 5.51 5.42
C ILE A 49 -7.41 6.52 4.63
N PHE A 50 -7.12 7.82 4.77
CA PHE A 50 -7.84 8.89 4.08
C PHE A 50 -7.72 8.77 2.56
N ILE A 51 -6.50 8.61 2.04
CA ILE A 51 -6.22 8.47 0.61
C ILE A 51 -6.94 7.24 0.04
N TRP A 52 -6.87 6.10 0.72
CA TRP A 52 -7.42 4.85 0.21
C TRP A 52 -8.94 4.78 0.28
N THR A 53 -9.52 5.38 1.32
CA THR A 53 -10.96 5.59 1.42
C THR A 53 -11.44 6.50 0.28
N SER A 54 -10.77 7.64 0.08
CA SER A 54 -11.13 8.61 -0.96
C SER A 54 -11.01 8.02 -2.36
N TYR A 55 -9.89 7.33 -2.65
CA TYR A 55 -9.69 6.60 -3.89
C TYR A 55 -10.85 5.64 -4.17
N THR A 56 -11.18 4.78 -3.22
CA THR A 56 -12.18 3.72 -3.41
C THR A 56 -13.58 4.31 -3.62
N VAL A 57 -13.95 5.34 -2.86
CA VAL A 57 -15.24 6.03 -3.01
C VAL A 57 -15.33 6.73 -4.38
N ILE A 58 -14.28 7.43 -4.82
CA ILE A 58 -14.28 8.12 -6.12
C ILE A 58 -14.31 7.10 -7.27
N VAL A 59 -13.59 5.98 -7.17
CA VAL A 59 -13.68 4.88 -8.15
C VAL A 59 -15.11 4.35 -8.25
N ARG A 60 -15.75 4.05 -7.10
CA ARG A 60 -17.14 3.59 -7.06
C ARG A 60 -18.07 4.63 -7.70
N TYR A 61 -17.96 5.89 -7.29
CA TYR A 61 -18.74 7.00 -7.83
C TYR A 61 -18.57 7.11 -9.36
N SER A 62 -17.32 7.09 -9.84
CA SER A 62 -17.01 7.23 -11.27
C SER A 62 -17.53 6.06 -12.11
N ARG A 63 -17.48 4.84 -11.57
CA ARG A 63 -17.97 3.63 -12.26
C ARG A 63 -19.50 3.55 -12.26
N LEU A 64 -20.17 4.02 -11.21
CA LEU A 64 -21.64 4.08 -11.14
C LEU A 64 -22.23 5.20 -12.01
N SER A 65 -21.58 6.36 -12.04
CA SER A 65 -22.08 7.53 -12.78
C SER A 65 -21.86 7.43 -14.29
N THR A 66 -20.98 6.53 -14.75
CA THR A 66 -20.59 6.43 -16.17
C THR A 66 -21.08 5.12 -16.79
N PRO A 67 -21.86 5.17 -17.89
CA PRO A 67 -22.28 3.99 -18.63
C PRO A 67 -21.11 3.12 -19.07
N LYS A 68 -21.25 1.78 -19.01
CA LYS A 68 -20.15 0.81 -19.29
C LYS A 68 -19.38 1.08 -20.60
N HIS A 69 -20.06 1.56 -21.64
CA HIS A 69 -19.45 1.83 -22.95
C HIS A 69 -18.56 3.10 -22.99
N LEU A 70 -18.79 4.05 -22.06
CA LEU A 70 -18.02 5.29 -21.89
C LEU A 70 -16.95 5.18 -20.79
N GLN A 71 -16.88 4.05 -20.09
CA GLN A 71 -15.93 3.89 -18.99
C GLN A 71 -14.48 3.89 -19.47
N TYR A 72 -13.60 4.44 -18.62
CA TYR A 72 -12.16 4.41 -18.80
C TYR A 72 -11.59 3.00 -18.63
N SER A 73 -10.46 2.75 -19.29
CA SER A 73 -9.65 1.55 -19.12
C SER A 73 -8.94 1.58 -17.76
N SER A 74 -9.03 0.49 -17.00
CA SER A 74 -8.37 0.42 -15.68
C SER A 74 -6.86 0.34 -15.84
N THR A 75 -6.36 -0.33 -16.89
CA THR A 75 -4.92 -0.53 -17.09
C THR A 75 -4.20 0.79 -17.40
N THR A 76 -4.83 1.70 -18.16
CA THR A 76 -4.25 3.01 -18.47
C THR A 76 -4.14 3.90 -17.22
N VAL A 77 -5.12 3.83 -16.31
CA VAL A 77 -5.09 4.54 -15.02
C VAL A 77 -3.94 4.02 -14.14
N VAL A 78 -3.77 2.71 -14.04
CA VAL A 78 -2.66 2.11 -13.28
C VAL A 78 -1.32 2.53 -13.89
N TYR A 79 -1.17 2.46 -15.22
CA TYR A 79 0.05 2.86 -15.91
C TYR A 79 0.43 4.33 -15.66
N LEU A 80 -0.52 5.25 -15.79
CA LEU A 80 -0.29 6.66 -15.47
C LEU A 80 0.07 6.86 -13.99
N SER A 81 -0.55 6.10 -13.08
CA SER A 81 -0.23 6.19 -11.66
C SER A 81 1.22 5.79 -11.35
N GLU A 82 1.77 4.80 -12.06
CA GLU A 82 3.17 4.37 -11.94
C GLU A 82 4.13 5.44 -12.49
N ILE A 83 3.80 6.07 -13.61
CA ILE A 83 4.59 7.19 -14.16
C ILE A 83 4.66 8.36 -13.17
N ILE A 84 3.53 8.73 -12.56
CA ILE A 84 3.49 9.82 -11.60
C ILE A 84 4.31 9.46 -10.35
N LYS A 85 4.18 8.23 -9.82
CA LYS A 85 5.00 7.76 -8.68
C LYS A 85 6.49 7.78 -9.01
N MET A 86 6.88 7.33 -10.20
CA MET A 86 8.25 7.36 -10.67
C MET A 86 8.78 8.80 -10.76
N THR A 87 7.98 9.72 -11.31
CA THR A 87 8.31 11.16 -11.38
C THR A 87 8.48 11.77 -9.99
N ILE A 88 7.59 11.47 -9.04
CA ILE A 88 7.69 11.95 -7.67
C ILE A 88 8.94 11.38 -6.97
N ALA A 89 9.25 10.10 -7.17
CA ALA A 89 10.45 9.49 -6.64
C ALA A 89 11.73 10.15 -7.20
N LEU A 90 11.78 10.42 -8.51
CA LEU A 90 12.87 11.16 -9.14
C LEU A 90 13.03 12.57 -8.56
N PHE A 91 11.91 13.28 -8.34
CA PHE A 91 11.93 14.59 -7.72
C PHE A 91 12.50 14.56 -6.31
N PHE A 92 12.11 13.60 -5.47
CA PHE A 92 12.68 13.46 -4.12
C PHE A 92 14.15 13.06 -4.13
N VAL A 93 14.60 12.25 -5.09
CA VAL A 93 16.03 11.98 -5.29
C VAL A 93 16.78 13.27 -5.65
N PHE A 94 16.19 14.11 -6.51
CA PHE A 94 16.77 15.41 -6.86
C PHE A 94 16.84 16.36 -5.66
N GLN A 95 15.78 16.41 -4.84
CA GLN A 95 15.70 17.21 -3.63
C GLN A 95 16.75 16.78 -2.59
N ILE A 96 16.93 15.47 -2.36
CA ILE A 96 17.94 14.94 -1.42
C ILE A 96 19.36 15.33 -1.82
N ASN A 97 19.61 15.47 -3.13
CA ASN A 97 20.89 15.93 -3.65
C ASN A 97 20.97 17.46 -3.76
N ASN A 98 20.21 18.20 -2.94
CA ASN A 98 20.20 19.67 -2.87
C ASN A 98 19.96 20.36 -4.22
N TYR A 99 19.13 19.77 -5.09
CA TYR A 99 18.87 20.27 -6.45
C TYR A 99 20.13 20.41 -7.33
N ASN A 100 21.22 19.73 -6.98
CA ASN A 100 22.45 19.74 -7.75
C ASN A 100 22.43 18.63 -8.80
N VAL A 101 22.42 19.02 -10.09
CA VAL A 101 22.34 18.10 -11.24
C VAL A 101 23.54 17.13 -11.29
N LYS A 102 24.74 17.58 -10.88
CA LYS A 102 25.94 16.73 -10.90
C LYS A 102 25.84 15.61 -9.87
N GLU A 103 25.49 15.95 -8.63
CA GLU A 103 25.32 14.98 -7.55
C GLU A 103 24.12 14.06 -7.80
N PHE A 104 23.01 14.59 -8.32
CA PHE A 104 21.87 13.79 -8.77
C PHE A 104 22.27 12.74 -9.82
N THR A 105 22.97 13.16 -10.87
CA THR A 105 23.38 12.25 -11.95
C THR A 105 24.37 11.20 -11.44
N LYS A 106 25.28 11.60 -10.54
CA LYS A 106 26.22 10.69 -9.88
C LYS A 106 25.49 9.67 -9.01
N CYS A 107 24.50 10.11 -8.23
CA CYS A 107 23.64 9.27 -7.40
C CYS A 107 22.88 8.24 -8.25
N ILE A 108 22.20 8.67 -9.31
CA ILE A 108 21.47 7.78 -10.22
C ILE A 108 22.42 6.77 -10.90
N LYS A 109 23.56 7.24 -11.42
CA LYS A 109 24.54 6.34 -12.05
C LYS A 109 25.09 5.31 -11.08
N LYS A 110 25.38 5.69 -9.84
CA LYS A 110 25.92 4.79 -8.82
C LYS A 110 24.87 3.83 -8.27
N GLU A 111 23.73 4.35 -7.83
CA GLU A 111 22.76 3.60 -7.02
C GLU A 111 21.68 2.90 -7.86
N TYR A 112 21.32 3.45 -9.03
CA TYR A 112 20.35 2.83 -9.94
C TYR A 112 21.05 1.96 -10.99
N PHE A 113 21.94 2.54 -11.79
CA PHE A 113 22.64 1.80 -12.87
C PHE A 113 23.82 0.95 -12.37
N GLY A 114 24.54 1.42 -11.35
CA GLY A 114 25.72 0.75 -10.80
C GLY A 114 25.42 -0.45 -9.90
N LYS A 115 24.15 -0.67 -9.54
CA LYS A 115 23.70 -1.80 -8.70
C LYS A 115 22.60 -2.62 -9.40
N PRO A 116 22.87 -3.26 -10.55
CA PRO A 116 21.86 -4.03 -11.29
C PRO A 116 21.29 -5.21 -10.48
N LYS A 117 22.06 -5.77 -9.54
CA LYS A 117 21.58 -6.81 -8.62
C LYS A 117 20.45 -6.32 -7.72
N ASP A 118 20.51 -5.06 -7.27
CA ASP A 118 19.48 -4.46 -6.43
C ASP A 118 18.20 -4.16 -7.23
N LEU A 119 18.36 -3.73 -8.47
CA LEU A 119 17.25 -3.58 -9.41
C LEU A 119 16.58 -4.93 -9.70
N LEU A 120 17.37 -5.99 -9.95
CA LEU A 120 16.84 -7.34 -10.19
C LEU A 120 16.09 -7.88 -8.97
N LYS A 121 16.58 -7.61 -7.75
CA LYS A 121 15.88 -7.96 -6.52
C LYS A 121 14.51 -7.28 -6.43
N MET A 122 14.40 -6.00 -6.83
CA MET A 122 13.13 -5.28 -6.87
C MET A 122 12.14 -5.79 -7.93
N THR A 123 12.63 -6.51 -8.94
CA THR A 123 11.77 -7.16 -9.93
C THR A 123 10.94 -8.31 -9.33
N PHE A 124 11.41 -8.99 -8.27
CA PHE A 124 10.66 -10.10 -7.64
C PHE A 124 9.29 -9.66 -7.10
N PRO A 125 9.17 -8.59 -6.27
CA PRO A 125 7.87 -8.04 -5.89
C PRO A 125 6.99 -7.68 -7.09
N SER A 126 7.55 -7.03 -8.11
CA SER A 126 6.79 -6.59 -9.29
C SER A 126 6.21 -7.77 -10.09
N ILE A 127 6.99 -8.84 -10.29
CA ILE A 127 6.50 -10.07 -10.94
C ILE A 127 5.42 -10.72 -10.08
N ALA A 128 5.62 -10.80 -8.76
CA ALA A 128 4.64 -11.36 -7.86
C ALA A 128 3.33 -10.56 -7.88
N TYR A 129 3.38 -9.23 -7.95
CA TYR A 129 2.17 -8.40 -8.11
C TYR A 129 1.49 -8.59 -9.47
N ALA A 130 2.25 -8.74 -10.56
CA ALA A 130 1.70 -9.05 -11.87
C ALA A 130 1.02 -10.43 -11.89
N LEU A 131 1.62 -11.42 -11.23
CA LEU A 131 1.05 -12.77 -11.09
C LEU A 131 -0.23 -12.73 -10.26
N GLN A 132 -0.25 -12.00 -9.14
CA GLN A 132 -1.45 -11.80 -8.31
C GLN A 132 -2.64 -11.31 -9.13
N ASN A 133 -2.45 -10.26 -9.95
CA ASN A 133 -3.53 -9.71 -10.76
C ASN A 133 -4.15 -10.75 -11.72
N ASN A 134 -3.32 -11.62 -12.30
CA ASN A 134 -3.81 -12.68 -13.18
C ASN A 134 -4.52 -13.80 -12.40
N LEU A 135 -3.97 -14.20 -11.25
CA LEU A 135 -4.58 -15.20 -10.38
C LEU A 135 -5.91 -14.72 -9.80
N ASP A 136 -6.03 -13.43 -9.50
CA ASP A 136 -7.28 -12.81 -9.03
C ASP A 136 -8.36 -12.86 -10.11
N PHE A 137 -8.00 -12.62 -11.38
CA PHE A 137 -8.94 -12.77 -12.49
C PHE A 137 -9.43 -14.22 -12.63
N VAL A 138 -8.51 -15.19 -12.55
CA VAL A 138 -8.86 -16.62 -12.58
C VAL A 138 -9.74 -16.99 -11.38
N ALA A 139 -9.40 -16.53 -10.18
CA ALA A 139 -10.15 -16.82 -8.97
C ALA A 139 -11.57 -16.22 -9.02
N LEU A 140 -11.72 -14.96 -9.44
CA LEU A 140 -13.02 -14.30 -9.58
C LEU A 140 -13.89 -14.94 -10.67
N SER A 141 -13.28 -15.55 -11.70
CA SER A 141 -14.03 -16.24 -12.76
C SER A 141 -14.51 -17.63 -12.35
N ASN A 142 -13.86 -18.28 -11.38
CA ASN A 142 -14.13 -19.67 -10.96
C ASN A 142 -14.67 -19.81 -9.53
N LEU A 143 -14.73 -18.73 -8.74
CA LEU A 143 -15.28 -18.73 -7.38
C LEU A 143 -16.45 -17.75 -7.26
N ASN A 144 -17.41 -18.10 -6.41
CA ASN A 144 -18.38 -17.14 -5.91
C ASN A 144 -17.63 -16.01 -5.15
N ALA A 145 -18.00 -14.77 -5.44
CA ALA A 145 -17.43 -13.58 -4.81
C ALA A 145 -17.38 -13.67 -3.27
N GLY A 146 -18.36 -14.28 -2.61
CA GLY A 146 -18.34 -14.44 -1.15
C GLY A 146 -17.19 -15.32 -0.67
N ILE A 147 -16.94 -16.44 -1.36
CA ILE A 147 -15.82 -17.35 -1.06
C ILE A 147 -14.50 -16.67 -1.40
N TYR A 148 -14.42 -15.99 -2.55
CA TYR A 148 -13.23 -15.24 -2.95
C TYR A 148 -12.83 -14.23 -1.87
N HIS A 149 -13.74 -13.34 -1.48
CA HIS A 149 -13.50 -12.28 -0.50
C HIS A 149 -13.01 -12.83 0.84
N VAL A 150 -13.71 -13.81 1.42
CA VAL A 150 -13.28 -14.46 2.66
C VAL A 150 -11.91 -15.11 2.53
N THR A 151 -11.65 -15.84 1.44
CA THR A 151 -10.38 -16.55 1.26
C THR A 151 -9.22 -15.57 1.04
N THR A 152 -9.45 -14.43 0.38
CA THR A 152 -8.40 -13.41 0.19
C THR A 152 -7.87 -12.84 1.50
N GLN A 153 -8.64 -12.89 2.60
CA GLN A 153 -8.20 -12.42 3.90
C GLN A 153 -7.07 -13.27 4.50
N LEU A 154 -6.88 -14.51 4.02
CA LEU A 154 -5.72 -15.34 4.37
C LEU A 154 -4.38 -14.66 3.98
N LYS A 155 -4.40 -13.67 3.09
CA LYS A 155 -3.26 -12.79 2.81
C LYS A 155 -2.67 -12.14 4.07
N VAL A 156 -3.50 -11.78 5.06
CA VAL A 156 -3.03 -11.19 6.32
C VAL A 156 -2.21 -12.22 7.11
N VAL A 157 -2.72 -13.44 7.20
CA VAL A 157 -2.07 -14.55 7.93
C VAL A 157 -0.76 -14.95 7.24
N THR A 158 -0.79 -15.13 5.91
CA THR A 158 0.41 -15.45 5.12
C THR A 158 1.46 -14.34 5.22
N THR A 159 1.04 -13.06 5.25
CA THR A 159 1.94 -11.92 5.51
C THR A 159 2.63 -12.09 6.86
N ALA A 160 1.90 -12.37 7.94
CA ALA A 160 2.49 -12.57 9.27
C ALA A 160 3.51 -13.73 9.26
N VAL A 161 3.19 -14.85 8.60
CA VAL A 161 4.10 -15.98 8.44
C VAL A 161 5.39 -15.57 7.72
N PHE A 162 5.28 -14.89 6.58
CA PHE A 162 6.46 -14.40 5.86
C PHE A 162 7.26 -13.38 6.66
N MET A 163 6.61 -12.53 7.47
CA MET A 163 7.34 -11.61 8.35
C MET A 163 8.18 -12.35 9.40
N MET A 164 7.72 -13.49 9.91
CA MET A 164 8.55 -14.31 10.80
C MET A 164 9.72 -14.95 10.06
N ILE A 165 9.48 -15.47 8.85
CA ILE A 165 10.50 -16.21 8.08
C ILE A 165 11.57 -15.27 7.49
N ILE A 166 11.15 -14.17 6.85
CA ILE A 166 12.02 -13.27 6.08
C ILE A 166 12.61 -12.17 6.96
N LEU A 167 11.77 -11.52 7.79
CA LEU A 167 12.21 -10.42 8.66
C LEU A 167 12.66 -10.90 10.05
N GLY A 168 12.54 -12.20 10.34
CA GLY A 168 12.94 -12.78 11.64
C GLY A 168 12.09 -12.32 12.83
N ARG A 169 10.89 -11.76 12.58
CA ARG A 169 10.02 -11.24 13.65
C ARG A 169 9.46 -12.37 14.51
N ARG A 170 9.21 -12.08 15.78
CA ARG A 170 8.51 -12.98 16.71
C ARG A 170 7.21 -12.33 17.13
N PHE A 171 6.10 -13.06 17.02
CA PHE A 171 4.79 -12.56 17.43
C PHE A 171 4.36 -13.25 18.72
N SER A 172 3.93 -12.46 19.71
CA SER A 172 3.30 -12.98 20.92
C SER A 172 1.94 -13.61 20.61
N GLY A 173 1.42 -14.45 21.51
CA GLY A 173 0.08 -15.04 21.37
C GLY A 173 -1.01 -13.97 21.21
N THR A 174 -0.86 -12.83 21.87
CA THR A 174 -1.79 -11.69 21.75
C THR A 174 -1.74 -11.06 20.35
N ARG A 175 -0.56 -10.92 19.72
CA ARG A 175 -0.48 -10.42 18.35
C ARG A 175 -1.08 -11.38 17.34
N TRP A 176 -0.90 -12.69 17.54
CA TRP A 176 -1.59 -13.71 16.74
C TRP A 176 -3.10 -13.61 16.88
N LEU A 177 -3.60 -13.44 18.11
CA LEU A 177 -5.02 -13.21 18.34
C LEU A 177 -5.51 -11.98 17.57
N SER A 178 -4.78 -10.85 17.61
CA SER A 178 -5.14 -9.66 16.82
C SER A 178 -5.17 -9.93 15.31
N ILE A 179 -4.23 -10.72 14.78
CA ILE A 179 -4.18 -11.08 13.36
C ILE A 179 -5.40 -11.93 12.97
N PHE A 180 -5.77 -12.92 13.78
CA PHE A 180 -6.95 -13.76 13.52
C PHE A 180 -8.26 -12.99 13.70
N LEU A 181 -8.32 -12.07 14.67
CA LEU A 181 -9.46 -11.15 14.82
C LEU A 181 -9.57 -10.21 13.62
N LEU A 182 -8.46 -9.69 13.10
CA LEU A 182 -8.46 -8.87 11.88
C LEU A 182 -9.00 -9.67 10.69
N PHE A 183 -8.47 -10.89 10.49
CA PHE A 183 -8.94 -11.81 9.44
C PHE A 183 -10.47 -12.02 9.51
N GLY A 184 -10.97 -12.41 10.69
CA GLY A 184 -12.39 -12.68 10.89
C GLY A 184 -13.27 -11.44 10.75
N GLY A 185 -12.82 -10.30 11.28
CA GLY A 185 -13.53 -9.03 11.20
C GLY A 185 -13.67 -8.51 9.77
N VAL A 186 -12.58 -8.54 8.98
CA VAL A 186 -12.63 -8.12 7.58
C VAL A 186 -13.47 -9.08 6.75
N ALA A 187 -13.34 -10.40 6.96
CA ALA A 187 -14.18 -11.38 6.29
C ALA A 187 -15.67 -11.16 6.56
N ALA A 188 -16.04 -10.84 7.81
CA ALA A 188 -17.42 -10.52 8.18
C ALA A 188 -17.93 -9.24 7.48
N VAL A 189 -17.10 -8.18 7.46
CA VAL A 189 -17.42 -6.93 6.76
C VAL A 189 -17.62 -7.19 5.26
N GLU A 190 -16.73 -7.93 4.60
CA GLU A 190 -16.84 -8.20 3.16
C GLU A 190 -18.03 -9.09 2.80
N LEU A 191 -18.33 -10.13 3.60
CA LEU A 191 -19.52 -10.95 3.41
C LEU A 191 -20.80 -10.13 3.49
N SER A 192 -20.87 -9.18 4.44
CA SER A 192 -22.05 -8.31 4.59
C SER A 192 -22.32 -7.42 3.38
N ILE A 193 -21.29 -7.12 2.59
CA ILE A 193 -21.40 -6.36 1.34
C ILE A 193 -21.84 -7.29 0.21
N ASN A 194 -21.30 -8.51 0.17
CA ASN A 194 -21.44 -9.41 -0.96
C ASN A 194 -22.71 -10.28 -0.96
N GLU A 195 -23.39 -10.48 0.18
CA GLU A 195 -24.69 -11.16 0.24
C GLU A 195 -25.80 -10.45 -0.58
N ARG A 196 -25.56 -9.21 -1.01
CA ARG A 196 -26.51 -8.39 -1.78
C ARG A 196 -26.45 -8.58 -3.29
N SER A 197 -25.35 -9.13 -3.81
CA SER A 197 -25.26 -9.56 -5.21
C SER A 197 -25.80 -10.99 -5.33
N VAL A 198 -26.91 -11.16 -6.04
CA VAL A 198 -27.58 -12.44 -6.31
C VAL A 198 -26.57 -13.53 -6.70
N ARG A 199 -26.71 -14.72 -6.08
CA ARG A 199 -25.98 -15.95 -6.40
C ARG A 199 -26.17 -16.34 -7.87
N GLU A 200 -25.14 -16.23 -8.68
CA GLU A 200 -24.99 -17.07 -9.88
C GLU A 200 -24.07 -18.26 -9.56
N LYS A 201 -24.47 -19.44 -10.04
CA LYS A 201 -23.65 -20.65 -10.03
C LYS A 201 -22.53 -20.47 -11.06
N SER A 202 -21.28 -20.37 -10.62
CA SER A 202 -20.15 -20.84 -11.43
C SER A 202 -19.76 -22.23 -10.96
N ASP A 203 -20.41 -23.25 -11.54
CA ASP A 203 -19.88 -24.63 -11.54
C ASP A 203 -18.81 -24.74 -12.65
N GLU A 204 -17.73 -23.96 -12.55
CA GLU A 204 -16.50 -24.20 -13.32
C GLU A 204 -15.31 -24.22 -12.35
N ASN A 205 -14.64 -25.38 -12.32
CA ASN A 205 -13.43 -25.71 -11.57
C ASN A 205 -13.25 -24.98 -10.23
N TYR A 206 -14.12 -25.28 -9.25
CA TYR A 206 -13.97 -24.79 -7.87
C TYR A 206 -12.55 -24.98 -7.30
N LEU A 207 -11.93 -26.13 -7.57
CA LEU A 207 -10.54 -26.41 -7.17
C LEU A 207 -9.52 -25.49 -7.84
N LEU A 208 -9.73 -25.12 -9.10
CA LEU A 208 -8.87 -24.17 -9.82
C LEU A 208 -9.02 -22.77 -9.22
N GLY A 209 -10.25 -22.33 -8.97
CA GLY A 209 -10.51 -21.04 -8.32
C GLY A 209 -9.92 -20.96 -6.92
N LEU A 210 -10.11 -22.00 -6.11
CA LEU A 210 -9.57 -22.08 -4.74
C LEU A 210 -8.05 -22.12 -4.74
N SER A 211 -7.42 -22.92 -5.61
CA SER A 211 -5.96 -22.96 -5.71
C SER A 211 -5.39 -21.63 -6.21
N ALA A 212 -6.06 -20.96 -7.15
CA ALA A 212 -5.66 -19.64 -7.64
C ALA A 212 -5.67 -18.60 -6.52
N VAL A 213 -6.75 -18.53 -5.73
CA VAL A 213 -6.87 -17.51 -4.65
C VAL A 213 -5.90 -17.78 -3.50
N LEU A 214 -5.62 -19.05 -3.17
CA LEU A 214 -4.61 -19.42 -2.19
C LEU A 214 -3.21 -19.01 -2.67
N LEU A 215 -2.91 -19.24 -3.95
CA LEU A 215 -1.65 -18.81 -4.55
C LEU A 215 -1.53 -17.27 -4.60
N THR A 216 -2.62 -16.54 -4.87
CA THR A 216 -2.66 -15.07 -4.70
C THR A 216 -2.28 -14.70 -3.27
N CYS A 217 -2.89 -15.32 -2.24
CA CYS A 217 -2.63 -14.97 -0.85
C CYS A 217 -1.15 -15.14 -0.50
N VAL A 218 -0.55 -16.28 -0.87
CA VAL A 218 0.87 -16.58 -0.62
C VAL A 218 1.77 -15.60 -1.36
N THR A 219 1.55 -15.37 -2.64
CA THR A 219 2.37 -14.46 -3.45
C THR A 219 2.24 -13.01 -2.98
N ALA A 220 1.05 -12.59 -2.53
CA ALA A 220 0.80 -11.26 -2.00
C ALA A 220 1.46 -11.02 -0.64
N GLY A 221 1.41 -12.01 0.25
CA GLY A 221 2.14 -11.98 1.52
C GLY A 221 3.65 -11.91 1.28
N PHE A 222 4.18 -12.76 0.41
CA PHE A 222 5.59 -12.76 0.04
C PHE A 222 6.03 -11.42 -0.57
N ALA A 223 5.33 -10.91 -1.59
CA ALA A 223 5.70 -9.68 -2.29
C ALA A 223 5.72 -8.46 -1.35
N GLY A 224 4.71 -8.36 -0.46
CA GLY A 224 4.65 -7.30 0.53
C GLY A 224 5.82 -7.36 1.50
N VAL A 225 6.06 -8.51 2.12
CA VAL A 225 7.13 -8.68 3.11
C VAL A 225 8.52 -8.57 2.48
N TYR A 226 8.72 -9.09 1.27
CA TYR A 226 9.99 -8.95 0.56
C TYR A 226 10.27 -7.48 0.22
N PHE A 227 9.25 -6.72 -0.17
CA PHE A 227 9.41 -5.28 -0.39
C PHE A 227 9.73 -4.54 0.92
N GLU A 228 9.08 -4.89 2.04
CA GLU A 228 9.43 -4.38 3.37
C GLU A 228 10.89 -4.66 3.70
N TYR A 229 11.31 -5.91 3.52
CA TYR A 229 12.68 -6.35 3.72
C TYR A 229 13.62 -5.50 2.88
N MET A 230 13.39 -5.33 1.58
CA MET A 230 14.28 -4.54 0.71
C MET A 230 14.36 -3.05 1.09
N LEU A 231 13.30 -2.48 1.66
CA LEU A 231 13.29 -1.09 2.14
C LEU A 231 14.04 -0.93 3.47
N LYS A 232 14.14 -1.99 4.27
CA LYS A 232 14.76 -2.00 5.60
C LYS A 232 16.11 -2.70 5.64
N ASP A 233 16.45 -3.48 4.63
CA ASP A 233 17.72 -4.15 4.46
C ASP A 233 18.79 -3.06 4.44
N GLY A 234 19.71 -3.10 5.40
CA GLY A 234 20.64 -2.02 5.79
C GLY A 234 21.65 -1.59 4.71
N SER A 235 21.36 -1.90 3.46
CA SER A 235 21.98 -1.36 2.26
C SER A 235 22.02 0.17 2.28
N GLU A 236 23.14 0.72 1.81
CA GLU A 236 23.36 2.18 1.67
C GLU A 236 22.43 2.85 0.64
N THR A 237 21.62 2.07 -0.09
CA THR A 237 20.79 2.57 -1.19
C THR A 237 19.67 3.47 -0.63
N PRO A 238 19.57 4.74 -1.05
CA PRO A 238 18.58 5.67 -0.52
C PRO A 238 17.14 5.17 -0.73
N PHE A 239 16.25 5.47 0.22
CA PHE A 239 14.83 5.09 0.19
C PHE A 239 14.14 5.44 -1.13
N TRP A 240 14.34 6.65 -1.64
CA TRP A 240 13.70 7.08 -2.89
C TRP A 240 14.29 6.40 -4.14
N ILE A 241 15.54 5.93 -4.08
CA ILE A 241 16.12 5.10 -5.16
C ILE A 241 15.49 3.71 -5.15
N ARG A 242 15.28 3.11 -3.97
CA ARG A 242 14.57 1.83 -3.83
C ARG A 242 13.15 1.92 -4.40
N ASN A 243 12.43 2.99 -4.08
CA ASN A 243 11.12 3.27 -4.67
C ASN A 243 11.19 3.51 -6.18
N LEU A 244 12.19 4.23 -6.67
CA LEU A 244 12.40 4.45 -8.10
C LEU A 244 12.62 3.12 -8.85
N GLN A 245 13.43 2.21 -8.30
CA GLN A 245 13.64 0.86 -8.85
C GLN A 245 12.31 0.09 -8.92
N MET A 246 11.52 0.09 -7.85
CA MET A 246 10.22 -0.58 -7.83
C MET A 246 9.23 0.04 -8.83
N TYR A 247 9.08 1.36 -8.84
CA TYR A 247 8.15 2.04 -9.75
C TYR A 247 8.57 1.91 -11.21
N SER A 248 9.87 1.88 -11.51
CA SER A 248 10.34 1.59 -12.88
C SER A 248 9.92 0.20 -13.36
N CYS A 249 9.99 -0.82 -12.49
CA CYS A 249 9.45 -2.15 -12.78
C CYS A 249 7.91 -2.12 -12.89
N GLY A 250 7.24 -1.30 -12.07
CA GLY A 250 5.79 -1.08 -12.10
C GLY A 250 5.30 -0.45 -13.42
N VAL A 251 6.03 0.53 -13.96
CA VAL A 251 5.71 1.12 -15.27
C VAL A 251 5.77 0.06 -16.37
N VAL A 252 6.79 -0.80 -16.36
CA VAL A 252 6.93 -1.90 -17.33
C VAL A 252 5.78 -2.90 -17.18
N SER A 253 5.47 -3.34 -15.96
CA SER A 253 4.38 -4.31 -15.75
C SER A 253 3.00 -3.72 -16.08
N ALA A 254 2.76 -2.44 -15.78
CA ALA A 254 1.51 -1.76 -16.14
C ALA A 254 1.38 -1.52 -17.66
N ALA A 255 2.49 -1.26 -18.35
CA ALA A 255 2.52 -1.20 -19.82
C ALA A 255 2.16 -2.56 -20.43
N LEU A 256 2.76 -3.63 -19.92
CA LEU A 256 2.41 -4.99 -20.32
C LEU A 256 0.94 -5.31 -20.03
N GLY A 257 0.39 -4.86 -18.90
CA GLY A 257 -1.04 -4.98 -18.61
C GLY A 257 -1.92 -4.28 -19.64
N CYS A 258 -1.53 -3.08 -20.10
CA CYS A 258 -2.24 -2.39 -21.19
C CYS A 258 -2.21 -3.19 -22.49
N ILE A 259 -1.06 -3.79 -22.84
CA ILE A 259 -0.87 -4.56 -24.08
C ILE A 259 -1.60 -5.92 -24.02
N LEU A 260 -1.53 -6.61 -22.89
CA LEU A 260 -2.09 -7.97 -22.77
C LEU A 260 -3.59 -7.97 -22.51
N SER A 261 -4.10 -7.00 -21.75
CA SER A 261 -5.51 -7.03 -21.29
C SER A 261 -6.44 -6.12 -22.10
N GLU A 262 -6.01 -4.92 -22.51
CA GLU A 262 -6.91 -3.89 -23.07
C GLU A 262 -6.42 -3.26 -24.40
N TRP A 263 -5.44 -3.86 -25.09
CA TRP A 263 -4.80 -3.28 -26.28
C TRP A 263 -5.77 -2.89 -27.40
N ASN A 264 -6.68 -3.80 -27.77
CA ASN A 264 -7.67 -3.55 -28.82
C ASN A 264 -8.60 -2.37 -28.46
N ARG A 265 -8.96 -2.24 -27.17
CA ARG A 265 -9.79 -1.13 -26.68
C ARG A 265 -9.03 0.19 -26.74
N ILE A 266 -7.75 0.18 -26.38
CA ILE A 266 -6.88 1.37 -26.41
C ILE A 266 -6.67 1.85 -27.85
N LEU A 267 -6.44 0.94 -28.81
CA LEU A 267 -6.27 1.30 -30.22
C LEU A 267 -7.55 1.86 -30.85
N THR A 268 -8.70 1.25 -30.56
CA THR A 268 -9.97 1.63 -31.19
C THR A 268 -10.57 2.90 -30.60
N LYS A 269 -10.50 3.09 -29.28
CA LYS A 269 -11.14 4.22 -28.59
C LYS A 269 -10.16 5.33 -28.19
N GLY A 270 -8.86 5.03 -28.19
CA GLY A 270 -7.81 5.91 -27.69
C GLY A 270 -7.46 5.66 -26.23
N PHE A 271 -6.24 6.03 -25.87
CA PHE A 271 -5.66 5.81 -24.53
C PHE A 271 -6.38 6.60 -23.41
N PHE A 272 -6.79 7.83 -23.69
CA PHE A 272 -7.46 8.72 -22.72
C PHE A 272 -9.00 8.67 -22.82
N TYR A 273 -9.54 7.63 -23.42
CA TYR A 273 -10.99 7.51 -23.59
C TYR A 273 -11.71 7.39 -22.24
N GLY A 274 -12.77 8.19 -22.06
CA GLY A 274 -13.58 8.20 -20.83
C GLY A 274 -12.92 8.91 -19.64
N TYR A 275 -11.83 9.65 -19.87
CA TYR A 275 -11.18 10.43 -18.82
C TYR A 275 -11.98 11.69 -18.52
N ASN A 276 -12.20 11.92 -17.23
CA ASN A 276 -12.83 13.12 -16.69
C ASN A 276 -12.07 13.55 -15.42
N SER A 277 -12.52 14.63 -14.77
CA SER A 277 -11.91 15.14 -13.53
C SER A 277 -11.84 14.08 -12.42
N ASN A 278 -12.83 13.18 -12.35
CA ASN A 278 -12.84 12.09 -11.36
C ASN A 278 -11.74 11.07 -11.66
N VAL A 279 -11.53 10.71 -12.93
CA VAL A 279 -10.42 9.80 -13.33
C VAL A 279 -9.06 10.42 -13.00
N ILE A 280 -8.89 11.72 -13.21
CA ILE A 280 -7.65 12.41 -12.81
C ILE A 280 -7.46 12.36 -11.29
N ALA A 281 -8.51 12.61 -10.51
CA ALA A 281 -8.46 12.46 -9.06
C ALA A 281 -8.10 11.02 -8.63
N ILE A 282 -8.69 10.01 -9.27
CA ILE A 282 -8.39 8.59 -9.03
C ILE A 282 -6.90 8.31 -9.27
N ILE A 283 -6.34 8.80 -10.38
CA ILE A 283 -4.91 8.63 -10.70
C ILE A 283 -4.05 9.28 -9.60
N LEU A 284 -4.37 10.50 -9.18
CA LEU A 284 -3.62 11.21 -8.14
C LEU A 284 -3.67 10.48 -6.78
N PHE A 285 -4.86 10.07 -6.33
CA PHE A 285 -5.00 9.32 -5.08
C PHE A 285 -4.32 7.95 -5.15
N LEU A 286 -4.36 7.27 -6.30
CA LEU A 286 -3.66 6.00 -6.49
C LEU A 286 -2.13 6.17 -6.40
N SER A 287 -1.60 7.24 -7.01
CA SER A 287 -0.18 7.57 -6.93
C SER A 287 0.26 7.93 -5.52
N LEU A 288 -0.50 8.81 -4.85
CA LEU A 288 -0.24 9.16 -3.44
C LEU A 288 -0.35 7.94 -2.53
N GLY A 289 -1.35 7.08 -2.75
CA GLY A 289 -1.54 5.84 -2.00
C GLY A 289 -0.31 4.93 -2.10
N GLY A 290 0.26 4.76 -3.29
CA GLY A 290 1.50 4.00 -3.47
C GLY A 290 2.69 4.57 -2.69
N ILE A 291 2.84 5.90 -2.67
CA ILE A 291 3.91 6.57 -1.90
C ILE A 291 3.70 6.34 -0.40
N PHE A 292 2.48 6.55 0.11
CA PHE A 292 2.18 6.31 1.53
C PHE A 292 2.33 4.83 1.91
N ILE A 293 2.00 3.90 1.02
CA ILE A 293 2.31 2.47 1.23
C ILE A 293 3.82 2.29 1.40
N SER A 294 4.66 2.87 0.54
CA SER A 294 6.12 2.75 0.69
C SER A 294 6.64 3.35 2.02
N LEU A 295 6.02 4.44 2.49
CA LEU A 295 6.34 5.05 3.79
C LEU A 295 5.92 4.15 4.96
N VAL A 296 4.72 3.55 4.92
CA VAL A 296 4.30 2.55 5.91
C VAL A 296 5.28 1.39 5.92
N MET A 297 5.65 0.86 4.76
CA MET A 297 6.58 -0.27 4.67
C MET A 297 7.99 0.09 5.17
N LYS A 298 8.41 1.36 5.10
CA LYS A 298 9.71 1.81 5.63
C LYS A 298 9.70 2.06 7.14
N TYR A 299 8.69 2.77 7.65
CA TYR A 299 8.67 3.30 9.02
C TYR A 299 7.78 2.51 10.00
N LEU A 300 6.87 1.71 9.46
CA LEU A 300 5.97 0.81 10.17
C LEU A 300 6.24 -0.61 9.62
N ASP A 301 5.22 -1.45 9.50
CA ASP A 301 5.35 -2.81 9.02
C ASP A 301 4.17 -3.17 8.07
N ASN A 302 4.29 -4.28 7.35
CA ASN A 302 3.26 -4.73 6.41
C ASN A 302 1.93 -5.13 7.10
N LEU A 303 1.95 -5.42 8.40
CA LEU A 303 0.75 -5.69 9.17
C LEU A 303 -0.03 -4.41 9.45
N CYS A 304 0.62 -3.33 9.89
CA CYS A 304 0.06 -1.99 10.05
C CYS A 304 -0.58 -1.49 8.75
N LYS A 305 0.05 -1.75 7.60
CA LYS A 305 -0.56 -1.52 6.28
C LYS A 305 -1.89 -2.28 6.12
N SER A 306 -1.91 -3.54 6.51
CA SER A 306 -3.10 -4.40 6.43
C SER A 306 -4.22 -3.92 7.38
N PHE A 307 -3.89 -3.55 8.62
CA PHE A 307 -4.81 -2.93 9.57
C PHE A 307 -5.38 -1.60 9.05
N ALA A 308 -4.54 -0.72 8.49
CA ALA A 308 -4.97 0.54 7.89
C ALA A 308 -5.92 0.30 6.70
N SER A 309 -5.62 -0.70 5.86
CA SER A 309 -6.49 -1.09 4.75
C SER A 309 -7.85 -1.58 5.26
N ALA A 310 -7.88 -2.41 6.30
CA ALA A 310 -9.14 -2.89 6.91
C ALA A 310 -10.00 -1.73 7.44
N MET A 311 -9.39 -0.76 8.13
CA MET A 311 -10.08 0.44 8.59
C MET A 311 -10.63 1.27 7.43
N SER A 312 -9.88 1.37 6.32
CA SER A 312 -10.35 2.08 5.12
C SER A 312 -11.60 1.42 4.50
N ILE A 313 -11.68 0.08 4.49
CA ILE A 313 -12.86 -0.65 3.99
C ILE A 313 -14.10 -0.28 4.79
N ILE A 314 -14.01 -0.27 6.12
CA ILE A 314 -15.12 0.11 7.01
C ILE A 314 -15.57 1.55 6.71
N LEU A 315 -14.64 2.49 6.59
CA LEU A 315 -14.95 3.88 6.26
C LEU A 315 -15.58 4.02 4.87
N VAL A 316 -15.11 3.28 3.88
CA VAL A 316 -15.72 3.27 2.53
C VAL A 316 -17.17 2.82 2.59
N VAL A 317 -17.49 1.77 3.36
CA VAL A 317 -18.87 1.28 3.51
C VAL A 317 -19.74 2.32 4.21
N MET A 318 -19.25 2.92 5.30
CA MET A 318 -19.95 3.98 6.04
C MET A 318 -20.25 5.20 5.15
N ILE A 319 -19.24 5.69 4.44
CA ILE A 319 -19.38 6.82 3.51
C ILE A 319 -20.30 6.44 2.35
N SER A 320 -20.20 5.21 1.83
CA SER A 320 -21.07 4.75 0.75
C SER A 320 -22.53 4.67 1.15
N HIS A 321 -22.83 4.23 2.38
CA HIS A 321 -24.19 4.27 2.93
C HIS A 321 -24.75 5.69 2.93
N PHE A 322 -23.95 6.66 3.38
CA PHE A 322 -24.35 8.06 3.46
C PHE A 322 -24.52 8.72 2.08
N ILE A 323 -23.66 8.40 1.11
CA ILE A 323 -23.67 9.07 -0.20
C ILE A 323 -24.63 8.40 -1.20
N PHE A 324 -24.61 7.07 -1.29
CA PHE A 324 -25.31 6.33 -2.35
C PHE A 324 -26.65 5.74 -1.90
N HIS A 325 -26.91 5.68 -0.59
CA HIS A 325 -28.13 5.12 0.02
C HIS A 325 -28.49 3.69 -0.40
N ASP A 326 -27.62 3.02 -1.16
CA ASP A 326 -27.78 1.66 -1.69
C ASP A 326 -27.18 0.59 -0.75
N VAL A 327 -26.33 1.01 0.19
CA VAL A 327 -25.71 0.13 1.19
C VAL A 327 -26.53 0.20 2.48
N GLN A 328 -27.25 -0.83 2.87
CA GLN A 328 -27.79 -0.93 4.24
C GLN A 328 -26.69 -1.39 5.23
N LEU A 329 -26.75 -1.01 6.50
CA LEU A 329 -25.80 -1.52 7.51
C LEU A 329 -26.44 -2.73 8.21
N ASN A 330 -25.87 -3.92 8.03
CA ASN A 330 -26.37 -5.15 8.67
C ASN A 330 -25.64 -5.42 9.99
N LEU A 331 -26.20 -6.26 10.86
CA LEU A 331 -25.56 -6.67 12.12
C LEU A 331 -24.18 -7.31 11.89
N MET A 332 -24.02 -8.08 10.81
CA MET A 332 -22.73 -8.68 10.43
C MET A 332 -21.66 -7.63 10.11
N PHE A 333 -22.06 -6.50 9.52
CA PHE A 333 -21.15 -5.37 9.29
C PHE A 333 -20.74 -4.73 10.61
N LEU A 334 -21.69 -4.52 11.52
CA LEU A 334 -21.44 -3.89 12.82
C LEU A 334 -20.52 -4.75 13.68
N THR A 335 -20.80 -6.05 13.80
CA THR A 335 -19.95 -6.98 14.56
C THR A 335 -18.57 -7.09 13.94
N GLY A 336 -18.47 -7.25 12.62
CA GLY A 336 -17.19 -7.27 11.90
C GLY A 336 -16.37 -5.99 12.12
N SER A 337 -17.01 -4.82 12.05
CA SER A 337 -16.34 -3.53 12.28
C SER A 337 -15.82 -3.38 13.71
N ILE A 338 -16.60 -3.77 14.71
CA ILE A 338 -16.17 -3.78 16.11
C ILE A 338 -14.98 -4.74 16.30
N THR A 339 -15.01 -5.91 15.67
CA THR A 339 -13.90 -6.88 15.72
C THR A 339 -12.63 -6.32 15.10
N VAL A 340 -12.71 -5.65 13.94
CA VAL A 340 -11.54 -5.00 13.31
C VAL A 340 -10.97 -3.90 14.20
N CYS A 341 -11.81 -3.02 14.75
CA CYS A 341 -11.36 -1.97 15.68
C CYS A 341 -10.71 -2.58 16.93
N GLY A 342 -11.30 -3.63 17.50
CA GLY A 342 -10.71 -4.37 18.62
C GLY A 342 -9.36 -5.00 18.27
N ALA A 343 -9.22 -5.57 17.09
CA ALA A 343 -7.96 -6.14 16.59
C ALA A 343 -6.85 -5.08 16.48
N VAL A 344 -7.16 -3.88 15.97
CA VAL A 344 -6.22 -2.75 15.87
C VAL A 344 -5.75 -2.32 17.26
N LEU A 345 -6.67 -2.14 18.20
CA LEU A 345 -6.36 -1.74 19.57
C LEU A 345 -5.52 -2.80 20.29
N LEU A 346 -5.85 -4.08 20.11
CA LEU A 346 -5.13 -5.19 20.71
C LEU A 346 -3.73 -5.36 20.12
N TYR A 347 -3.56 -5.15 18.81
CA TYR A 347 -2.23 -5.17 18.19
C TYR A 347 -1.36 -4.01 18.69
N SER A 348 -1.96 -2.84 18.89
CA SER A 348 -1.26 -1.62 19.32
C SER A 348 -0.92 -1.61 20.82
N SER A 349 -1.63 -2.38 21.65
CA SER A 349 -1.41 -2.42 23.10
C SER A 349 -0.22 -3.28 23.52
N VAL A 350 0.31 -4.11 22.61
CA VAL A 350 1.41 -5.05 22.90
C VAL A 350 2.68 -4.62 22.16
N PRO A 351 3.73 -4.18 22.88
CA PRO A 351 5.03 -3.87 22.25
C PRO A 351 5.63 -5.12 21.57
N GLU A 352 6.50 -4.90 20.58
CA GLU A 352 7.19 -5.96 19.82
C GLU A 352 8.05 -6.86 20.70
#